data_AF-A0A524EHC4-F1
#
_entry.id   AF-A0A524EHC4-F1
#
_cell.length_a   1.000
_cell.length_b   1.000
_cell.length_c   1.000
_cell.angle_alpha   90.00
_cell.angle_beta   90.00
_cell.angle_gamma   90.00
#
_symmetry.space_group_name_H-M   'P 1'
#
loop_
_entity.id
_entity.type
_entity.pdbx_description
1 polymer ?
#
loop_
_entity_poly.entity_id
_entity_poly.type
_entity_poly.pdbx_seq_one_letter_code
_entity_poly.pdbx_strand_id
1 'polypeptide(L)'
;MERKSYYKYIFLSGAIWNLAVGIIFFLGTMFMLPLIASSYDLEIPPSMVFVHGFLMFVFVIGIGLYVVSTDVVKYRNFAIMFIFEKFLVFIIFLAYFIKGDFNFLLVVPVIVDLIYGFLFLEFYVNFKKI
;
A
#
# COMPACT_ATOMS: atom_id res chain seq x y z
N MET A 1 16.92 -5.89 19.21
CA MET A 1 17.24 -6.01 17.76
C MET A 1 17.92 -4.72 17.33
N GLU A 2 18.98 -4.77 16.54
CA GLU A 2 19.60 -3.53 16.02
C GLU A 2 18.57 -2.71 15.22
N ARG A 3 18.56 -1.38 15.39
CA ARG A 3 17.62 -0.47 14.72
C ARG A 3 17.60 -0.67 13.20
N LYS A 4 18.77 -0.94 12.61
CA LYS A 4 18.89 -1.26 11.18
C LYS A 4 18.06 -2.48 10.79
N SER A 5 18.19 -3.60 11.52
CA SER A 5 17.42 -4.81 11.27
C SER A 5 15.91 -4.60 11.47
N TYR A 6 15.52 -3.77 12.44
CA TYR A 6 14.11 -3.40 12.64
C TYR A 6 13.51 -2.73 11.43
N TYR A 7 14.17 -1.70 10.91
CA TYR A 7 13.68 -1.02 9.72
C TYR A 7 13.73 -1.91 8.47
N LYS A 8 14.74 -2.78 8.33
CA LYS A 8 14.76 -3.78 7.24
C LYS A 8 13.48 -4.65 7.27
N TYR A 9 13.06 -5.12 8.45
CA TYR A 9 11.83 -5.91 8.57
C TYR A 9 10.55 -5.09 8.37
N ILE A 10 10.51 -3.83 8.80
CA ILE A 10 9.38 -2.94 8.48
C ILE A 10 9.19 -2.82 6.97
N PHE A 11 10.26 -2.45 6.24
CA PHE A 11 10.19 -2.30 4.79
C PHE A 11 9.88 -3.63 4.09
N LEU A 12 10.44 -4.74 4.56
CA LEU A 12 10.16 -6.06 4.01
C LEU A 12 8.69 -6.47 4.23
N SER A 13 8.16 -6.28 5.43
CA SER A 13 6.75 -6.60 5.71
C SER A 13 5.82 -5.72 4.89
N GLY A 14 6.12 -4.43 4.74
CA GLY A 14 5.37 -3.53 3.86
C GLY A 14 5.43 -3.95 2.39
N ALA A 15 6.58 -4.44 1.92
CA ALA A 15 6.72 -4.98 0.57
C ALA A 15 5.82 -6.21 0.37
N ILE A 16 5.86 -7.16 1.30
CA ILE A 16 5.01 -8.37 1.27
C ILE A 16 3.53 -7.98 1.28
N TRP A 17 3.15 -7.03 2.14
CA TRP A 17 1.78 -6.52 2.21
C TRP A 17 1.30 -5.95 0.86
N ASN A 18 2.06 -5.03 0.26
CA ASN A 18 1.68 -4.40 -1.01
C ASN A 18 1.62 -5.42 -2.15
N LEU A 19 2.58 -6.35 -2.22
CA LEU A 19 2.54 -7.43 -3.21
C LEU A 19 1.33 -8.34 -3.00
N ALA A 20 1.01 -8.72 -1.77
CA ALA A 20 -0.15 -9.55 -1.46
C ALA A 20 -1.46 -8.85 -1.84
N VAL A 21 -1.65 -7.59 -1.45
CA VAL A 21 -2.81 -6.77 -1.84
C VAL A 21 -2.90 -6.65 -3.36
N GLY A 22 -1.80 -6.31 -4.03
CA GLY A 22 -1.73 -6.22 -5.48
C GLY A 22 -2.16 -7.53 -6.17
N ILE A 23 -1.64 -8.68 -5.72
CA ILE A 23 -2.01 -10.01 -6.25
C ILE A 23 -3.47 -10.32 -6.00
N ILE A 24 -3.96 -10.15 -4.77
CA ILE A 24 -5.34 -10.48 -4.39
C ILE A 24 -6.33 -9.67 -5.23
N PHE A 25 -6.15 -8.35 -5.32
CA PHE A 25 -7.05 -7.50 -6.10
C PHE A 25 -6.87 -7.68 -7.61
N PHE A 26 -5.65 -7.96 -8.10
CA PHE A 26 -5.44 -8.25 -9.52
C PHE A 26 -6.11 -9.56 -9.95
N LEU A 27 -5.89 -10.65 -9.21
CA LEU A 27 -6.57 -11.91 -9.49
C LEU A 27 -8.07 -11.80 -9.27
N GLY A 28 -8.50 -11.07 -8.24
CA GLY A 28 -9.91 -10.80 -7.97
C GLY A 28 -10.59 -10.07 -9.13
N THR A 29 -9.95 -9.04 -9.69
CA THR A 29 -10.48 -8.29 -10.84
C THR A 29 -10.44 -9.07 -12.15
N MET A 30 -9.50 -10.01 -12.30
CA MET A 30 -9.39 -10.85 -13.50
C MET A 30 -10.34 -12.05 -13.53
N PHE A 31 -10.59 -12.68 -12.38
CA PHE A 31 -11.30 -13.97 -12.32
C PHE A 31 -12.57 -13.95 -11.49
N MET A 32 -12.76 -12.95 -10.62
CA MET A 32 -13.82 -12.91 -9.61
C MET A 32 -14.49 -11.53 -9.52
N LEU A 33 -14.47 -10.75 -10.62
CA LEU A 33 -14.89 -9.35 -10.61
C LEU A 33 -16.30 -9.12 -10.04
N PRO A 34 -17.35 -9.90 -10.40
CA PRO A 34 -18.68 -9.70 -9.83
C PRO A 34 -18.72 -9.90 -8.31
N LEU A 35 -17.97 -10.90 -7.80
CA LEU A 35 -17.90 -11.19 -6.37
C LEU A 35 -17.14 -10.09 -5.61
N ILE A 36 -16.02 -9.62 -6.16
CA ILE A 36 -15.26 -8.52 -5.58
C ILE A 36 -16.11 -7.26 -5.53
N ALA A 37 -16.76 -6.91 -6.64
CA ALA A 37 -17.62 -5.73 -6.72
C ALA A 37 -18.75 -5.80 -5.68
N SER A 38 -19.47 -6.92 -5.59
CA SER A 38 -20.56 -7.08 -4.61
C SER A 38 -20.08 -7.14 -3.17
N SER A 39 -18.87 -7.64 -2.90
CA SER A 39 -18.34 -7.74 -1.53
C SER A 39 -18.00 -6.37 -0.95
N TYR A 40 -17.60 -5.42 -1.81
CA TYR A 40 -17.17 -4.08 -1.41
C TYR A 40 -18.20 -2.98 -1.74
N ASP A 41 -19.37 -3.35 -2.27
CA ASP A 41 -20.39 -2.42 -2.79
C ASP A 41 -19.85 -1.46 -3.85
N LEU A 42 -18.99 -1.96 -4.74
CA LEU A 42 -18.37 -1.20 -5.80
C LEU A 42 -19.17 -1.27 -7.10
N GLU A 43 -19.29 -0.13 -7.79
CA GLU A 43 -19.71 -0.10 -9.19
C GLU A 43 -18.59 -0.62 -10.09
N ILE A 44 -18.95 -1.47 -11.06
CA ILE A 44 -17.99 -1.97 -12.06
C ILE A 44 -17.77 -0.90 -13.12
N PRO A 45 -16.54 -0.38 -13.30
CA PRO A 45 -16.28 0.65 -14.29
C PRO A 45 -16.43 0.10 -15.71
N PRO A 46 -16.75 0.96 -16.70
CA PRO A 46 -16.84 0.55 -18.11
C PRO A 46 -15.50 0.08 -18.69
N SER A 47 -14.38 0.38 -18.01
CA SER A 47 -13.06 -0.10 -18.38
C SER A 47 -12.20 -0.34 -17.15
N MET A 48 -11.48 -1.47 -17.15
CA MET A 48 -10.57 -1.86 -16.07
C MET A 48 -9.17 -1.25 -16.20
N VAL A 49 -8.91 -0.44 -17.23
CA VAL A 49 -7.56 0.12 -17.49
C VAL A 49 -7.01 0.90 -16.28
N PHE A 50 -7.82 1.77 -15.67
CA PHE A 50 -7.38 2.52 -14.49
C PHE A 50 -7.25 1.66 -13.23
N VAL A 51 -8.12 0.66 -13.07
CA VAL A 51 -8.04 -0.30 -11.95
C VAL A 51 -6.75 -1.11 -12.04
N HIS A 52 -6.48 -1.72 -13.20
CA HIS A 52 -5.26 -2.49 -13.42
C HIS A 52 -4.01 -1.60 -13.37
N GLY A 53 -4.08 -0.37 -13.90
CA GLY A 53 -3.00 0.61 -13.79
C GLY A 53 -2.66 0.95 -12.34
N PHE A 54 -3.67 1.23 -11.52
CA PHE A 54 -3.50 1.43 -10.07
C PHE A 54 -2.88 0.21 -9.40
N LEU A 55 -3.35 -1.00 -9.70
CA LEU A 55 -2.79 -2.23 -9.14
C LEU A 55 -1.32 -2.43 -9.55
N MET A 56 -0.94 -2.09 -10.78
CA MET A 56 0.47 -2.11 -11.20
C MET A 56 1.32 -1.13 -10.40
N PHE A 57 0.78 0.03 -10.02
CA PHE A 57 1.48 0.92 -9.08
C PHE A 57 1.65 0.28 -7.70
N VAL A 58 0.63 -0.42 -7.18
CA VAL A 58 0.75 -1.16 -5.90
C VAL A 58 1.89 -2.19 -5.97
N PHE A 59 2.03 -2.91 -7.10
CA PHE A 59 3.17 -3.82 -7.33
C PHE A 59 4.52 -3.08 -7.33
N VAL A 60 4.62 -1.95 -8.04
CA VAL A 60 5.83 -1.13 -8.08
C VAL A 60 6.20 -0.63 -6.69
N ILE A 61 5.23 -0.22 -5.87
CA ILE A 61 5.45 0.18 -4.47
C ILE A 61 5.98 -1.01 -3.67
N GLY A 62 5.38 -2.20 -3.81
CA GLY A 62 5.86 -3.42 -3.16
C GLY A 62 7.32 -3.73 -3.50
N ILE A 63 7.69 -3.66 -4.78
CA ILE A 63 9.09 -3.85 -5.24
C ILE A 63 10.00 -2.77 -4.66
N GLY A 64 9.56 -1.51 -4.66
CA GLY A 64 10.32 -0.39 -4.11
C GLY A 64 10.61 -0.55 -2.61
N LEU A 65 9.62 -0.97 -1.83
CA LEU A 65 9.76 -1.29 -0.40
C LEU A 65 10.73 -2.46 -0.20
N TYR A 66 10.67 -3.48 -1.05
CA TYR A 66 11.63 -4.60 -1.01
C TYR A 66 13.06 -4.12 -1.27
N VAL A 67 13.28 -3.26 -2.27
CA VAL A 67 14.60 -2.67 -2.54
C VAL A 67 15.13 -1.92 -1.31
N VAL A 68 14.32 -1.09 -0.67
CA VAL A 68 14.72 -0.40 0.57
C VAL A 68 15.03 -1.40 1.68
N SER A 69 14.27 -2.49 1.79
CA SER A 69 14.50 -3.52 2.80
C SER A 69 15.87 -4.21 2.69
N THR A 70 16.47 -4.27 1.50
CA THR A 70 17.80 -4.89 1.30
C THR A 70 18.91 -4.07 1.96
N ASP A 71 18.83 -2.74 1.83
CA ASP A 71 19.75 -1.77 2.45
C ASP A 71 19.03 -0.44 2.73
N VAL A 72 18.52 -0.32 3.96
CA VAL A 72 17.77 0.86 4.43
C VAL A 72 18.62 2.12 4.49
N VAL A 73 19.95 2.02 4.60
CA VAL A 73 20.82 3.21 4.67
C VAL A 73 21.08 3.77 3.28
N LYS A 74 21.37 2.88 2.32
CA LYS A 74 21.62 3.23 0.92
C LYS A 74 20.38 3.83 0.26
N TYR A 75 19.21 3.23 0.47
CA TYR A 75 17.97 3.60 -0.22
C TYR A 75 17.02 4.47 0.61
N ARG A 76 17.48 5.05 1.72
CA ARG A 76 16.65 5.84 2.65
C ARG A 76 15.81 6.94 1.99
N ASN A 77 16.32 7.57 0.93
CA ASN A 77 15.63 8.70 0.30
C ASN A 77 14.34 8.27 -0.40
N PHE A 78 14.19 7.00 -0.77
CA PHE A 78 12.95 6.47 -1.33
C PHE A 78 11.81 6.41 -0.30
N ALA A 79 12.13 6.37 1.00
CA ALA A 79 11.12 6.30 2.07
C ALA A 79 10.12 7.47 2.00
N ILE A 80 10.56 8.66 1.57
CA ILE A 80 9.68 9.82 1.44
C ILE A 80 8.54 9.56 0.43
N MET A 81 8.81 8.86 -0.66
CA MET A 81 7.79 8.54 -1.66
C MET A 81 6.72 7.60 -1.09
N PHE A 82 7.14 6.58 -0.33
CA PHE A 82 6.21 5.64 0.30
C PHE A 82 5.39 6.31 1.41
N ILE A 83 5.99 7.24 2.17
CA ILE A 83 5.26 8.03 3.16
C ILE A 83 4.12 8.80 2.48
N PHE A 84 4.44 9.59 1.44
CA PHE A 84 3.42 10.37 0.72
C PHE A 84 2.36 9.47 0.09
N GLU A 85 2.76 8.37 -0.55
CA GLU A 85 1.84 7.42 -1.14
C GLU A 85 0.83 6.88 -0.11
N LYS A 86 1.27 6.39 1.04
CA LYS A 86 0.37 5.85 2.07
C LYS A 86 -0.64 6.87 2.59
N PHE A 87 -0.20 8.11 2.84
CA PHE A 87 -1.11 9.17 3.29
C PHE A 87 -2.08 9.61 2.19
N LEU A 88 -1.64 9.73 0.94
CA LEU A 88 -2.49 10.12 -0.18
C LEU A 88 -3.53 9.05 -0.52
N VAL A 89 -3.13 7.78 -0.54
CA VAL A 89 -4.05 6.64 -0.73
C VAL A 89 -5.10 6.64 0.39
N PHE A 90 -4.69 6.82 1.65
CA PHE A 90 -5.61 6.91 2.77
C PHE A 90 -6.61 8.07 2.62
N ILE A 91 -6.14 9.27 2.28
CA ILE A 91 -7.00 10.45 2.10
C ILE A 91 -8.03 10.21 0.98
N ILE A 92 -7.61 9.66 -0.15
CA ILE A 92 -8.50 9.37 -1.28
C ILE A 92 -9.56 8.35 -0.86
N PHE A 93 -9.15 7.20 -0.33
CA PHE A 93 -10.11 6.16 0.06
C PHE A 93 -11.05 6.65 1.16
N LEU A 94 -10.57 7.40 2.15
CA LEU A 94 -11.43 7.98 3.18
C LEU A 94 -12.47 8.93 2.59
N ALA A 95 -12.08 9.79 1.65
CA ALA A 95 -13.00 10.73 1.00
C ALA A 95 -14.12 10.00 0.23
N TYR A 96 -13.78 8.93 -0.48
CA TYR A 96 -14.75 8.12 -1.23
C TYR A 96 -15.62 7.23 -0.33
N PHE A 97 -15.07 6.72 0.77
CA PHE A 97 -15.83 6.03 1.80
C PHE A 97 -16.90 6.93 2.43
N ILE A 98 -16.55 8.19 2.76
CA ILE A 98 -17.50 9.18 3.33
C ILE A 98 -18.63 9.52 2.34
N LYS A 99 -18.39 9.43 1.03
CA LYS A 99 -19.42 9.61 0.00
C LYS A 99 -20.36 8.41 -0.15
N GLY A 100 -19.99 7.26 0.41
CA GLY A 100 -20.77 6.02 0.31
C GLY A 100 -20.44 5.18 -0.93
N ASP A 101 -19.31 5.43 -1.59
CA ASP A 101 -18.95 4.76 -2.86
C ASP A 101 -18.51 3.29 -2.66
N PHE A 102 -18.26 2.86 -1.43
CA PHE A 102 -17.94 1.48 -1.06
C PHE A 102 -18.12 1.26 0.45
N ASN A 103 -18.15 0.00 0.89
CA ASN A 103 -18.34 -0.34 2.31
C ASN A 103 -17.05 -0.40 3.14
N PHE A 104 -17.20 -0.53 4.46
CA PHE A 104 -16.08 -0.49 5.41
C PHE A 104 -14.99 -1.55 5.16
N LEU A 105 -15.31 -2.67 4.50
CA LEU A 105 -14.33 -3.74 4.26
C LEU A 105 -13.15 -3.23 3.40
N LEU A 106 -13.40 -2.33 2.45
CA LEU A 106 -12.34 -1.77 1.61
C LEU A 106 -11.49 -0.72 2.34
N VAL A 107 -11.95 -0.20 3.49
CA VAL A 107 -11.18 0.71 4.35
C VAL A 107 -10.10 -0.04 5.14
N VAL A 108 -10.35 -1.31 5.49
CA VAL A 108 -9.43 -2.14 6.28
C VAL A 108 -8.01 -2.18 5.72
N PRO A 109 -7.78 -2.54 4.43
CA PRO A 109 -6.41 -2.56 3.89
C PRO A 109 -5.75 -1.17 3.86
N VAL A 110 -6.56 -0.10 3.75
CA VAL A 110 -6.08 1.28 3.73
C VAL A 110 -5.63 1.74 5.12
N ILE A 111 -6.27 1.25 6.19
CA ILE A 111 -5.81 1.48 7.57
C ILE A 111 -4.45 0.83 7.80
N VAL A 112 -4.25 -0.40 7.29
CA VAL A 112 -2.94 -1.06 7.36
C VAL A 112 -1.88 -0.24 6.64
N ASP A 113 -2.21 0.32 5.47
CA ASP A 113 -1.33 1.23 4.75
C ASP A 113 -1.01 2.50 5.55
N LEU A 114 -1.99 3.08 6.25
CA LEU A 114 -1.75 4.23 7.12
C LEU A 114 -0.77 3.90 8.26
N ILE A 115 -0.89 2.72 8.87
CA ILE A 115 0.07 2.24 9.88
C ILE A 115 1.48 2.18 9.28
N TYR A 116 1.64 1.62 8.08
CA TYR A 116 2.92 1.61 7.37
C TYR A 116 3.42 3.02 7.07
N GLY A 117 2.56 3.96 6.68
CA GLY A 117 2.91 5.36 6.48
C GLY A 117 3.56 5.99 7.72
N PHE A 118 3.00 5.74 8.91
CA PHE A 118 3.58 6.19 10.17
C PHE A 118 4.90 5.49 10.50
N LEU A 119 5.02 4.18 10.27
CA LEU A 119 6.28 3.44 10.48
C LEU A 119 7.39 3.93 9.55
N PHE A 120 7.07 4.23 8.29
CA PHE A 120 8.05 4.81 7.35
C PHE A 120 8.43 6.23 7.74
N LEU A 121 7.48 7.03 8.26
CA LEU A 121 7.76 8.36 8.79
C LEU A 121 8.68 8.28 10.02
N GLU A 122 8.43 7.34 10.92
CA GLU A 122 9.28 7.10 12.10
C GLU A 122 10.72 6.76 11.66
N PHE A 123 10.88 5.89 10.67
CA PHE A 123 12.17 5.61 10.04
C PHE A 123 12.82 6.89 9.49
N TYR A 124 12.08 7.68 8.71
CA TYR A 124 12.60 8.88 8.05
C TYR A 124 13.01 9.97 9.05
N VAL A 125 12.35 10.08 10.20
CA VAL A 125 12.74 11.04 11.25
C VAL A 125 13.92 10.54 12.07
N ASN A 126 14.04 9.22 12.28
CA ASN A 126 15.05 8.64 13.17
C ASN A 126 16.28 8.05 12.46
N PHE A 127 16.38 8.12 11.14
CA PHE A 127 17.44 7.42 10.40
C PHE A 127 18.87 7.83 10.76
N LYS A 128 19.08 9.07 11.25
CA LYS A 128 20.41 9.54 11.68
C LYS A 128 20.94 8.82 12.94
N LYS A 129 20.09 8.01 13.60
CA LYS A 129 20.40 7.20 14.78
C LYS A 129 20.62 5.71 14.43
N ILE A 130 20.72 5.39 13.13
CA ILE A 130 20.97 4.06 12.57
C ILE A 130 22.42 4.04 12.08
#